data_AF-A0A8D8DHJ0-F1
#
_entry.id   AF-A0A8D8DHJ0-F1
#
_cell.length_a   1.000
_cell.length_b   1.000
_cell.length_c   1.000
_cell.angle_alpha   90.00
_cell.angle_beta   90.00
_cell.angle_gamma   90.00
#
_symmetry.space_group_name_H-M   'P 1'
#
loop_
_entity.id
_entity.type
_entity.pdbx_description
1 polymer ?
#
loop_
_entity_poly.entity_id
_entity_poly.type
_entity_poly.pdbx_seq_one_letter_code
_entity_poly.pdbx_strand_id
1 'polypeptide(L)'
;MKNFKELRRCSLFSKSFYAYLTVICQGAHGYFDELVRWRTEITELLSRSTQKESQIEKYIARRCSKIPRAETEQEKFDPLYWRLLVYEMLFMWNALNSCHASTLQAIVQDCGKPPEELNEPSIGLGRLILGAALVCLKRYEEAIRAFRDCIEARTDEGVELPQDVHISAFAHYELAMLLLRKEDDDEDEGEAREEAKRLLVYAQLNYKSFDFDNRINVRIHSVLRKLN
;
A
#
# COMPACT_ATOMS: atom_id res chain seq x y z
N MET A 1 8.37 17.18 -19.56
CA MET A 1 8.23 15.90 -18.84
C MET A 1 7.18 15.08 -19.58
N LYS A 2 7.46 13.84 -20.00
CA LYS A 2 6.45 13.04 -20.72
C LYS A 2 5.37 12.61 -19.73
N ASN A 3 4.09 12.84 -20.05
CA ASN A 3 3.00 12.38 -19.19
C ASN A 3 2.83 10.85 -19.29
N PHE A 4 2.09 10.22 -18.37
CA PHE A 4 1.91 8.76 -18.39
C PHE A 4 1.26 8.24 -19.68
N LYS A 5 0.41 9.04 -20.34
CA LYS A 5 -0.18 8.70 -21.64
C LYS A 5 0.89 8.59 -22.74
N GLU A 6 1.91 9.44 -22.72
CA GLU A 6 3.05 9.40 -23.63
C GLU A 6 4.03 8.27 -23.29
N LEU A 7 4.32 8.05 -22.00
CA LEU A 7 5.15 6.92 -21.56
C LEU A 7 4.54 5.59 -21.98
N ARG A 8 3.22 5.44 -21.88
CA ARG A 8 2.48 4.27 -22.37
C ARG A 8 2.69 4.00 -23.87
N ARG A 9 2.73 5.04 -24.70
CA ARG A 9 2.90 4.89 -26.17
C ARG A 9 4.30 4.43 -26.54
N CYS A 10 5.30 4.78 -25.73
CA CYS A 10 6.72 4.49 -26.00
C CYS A 10 7.27 3.27 -25.25
N SER A 11 6.48 2.69 -24.33
CA SER A 11 6.97 1.68 -23.38
C SER A 11 6.88 0.25 -23.94
N LEU A 12 7.98 -0.50 -23.77
CA LEU A 12 8.03 -1.97 -23.85
C LEU A 12 7.57 -2.65 -22.54
N PHE A 13 7.44 -1.89 -21.45
CA PHE A 13 6.84 -2.32 -20.19
C PHE A 13 5.30 -2.31 -20.25
N SER A 14 4.68 -3.02 -19.31
CA SER A 14 3.24 -3.28 -19.26
C SER A 14 2.41 -2.00 -19.44
N LYS A 15 1.75 -1.88 -20.60
CA LYS A 15 0.88 -0.74 -20.94
C LYS A 15 -0.27 -0.58 -19.94
N SER A 16 -0.70 -1.68 -19.32
CA SER A 16 -1.72 -1.69 -18.27
C SER A 16 -1.25 -0.93 -17.02
N PHE A 17 0.04 -0.96 -16.69
CA PHE A 17 0.62 -0.20 -15.59
C PHE A 17 0.43 1.32 -15.77
N TYR A 18 0.81 1.85 -16.93
CA TYR A 18 0.66 3.28 -17.21
C TYR A 18 -0.80 3.71 -17.37
N ALA A 19 -1.66 2.83 -17.89
CA ALA A 19 -3.10 3.06 -17.92
C ALA A 19 -3.67 3.12 -16.50
N TYR A 20 -3.23 2.24 -15.61
CA TYR A 20 -3.60 2.26 -14.19
C TYR A 20 -3.13 3.53 -13.47
N LEU A 21 -1.88 3.94 -13.66
CA LEU A 21 -1.39 5.22 -13.11
C LEU A 21 -2.22 6.41 -13.62
N THR A 22 -2.62 6.37 -14.90
CA THR A 22 -3.45 7.43 -15.49
C THR A 22 -4.81 7.53 -14.80
N VAL A 23 -5.51 6.40 -14.63
CA VAL A 23 -6.86 6.39 -14.06
C VAL A 23 -6.87 6.79 -12.58
N ILE A 24 -5.92 6.31 -11.78
CA ILE A 24 -5.86 6.69 -10.36
C ILE A 24 -5.49 8.16 -10.17
N CYS A 25 -4.62 8.71 -11.03
CA CYS A 25 -4.32 10.14 -11.01
C CYS A 25 -5.53 10.98 -11.46
N GLN A 26 -6.28 10.54 -12.48
CA GLN A 26 -7.51 11.25 -12.88
C GLN A 26 -8.54 11.29 -11.75
N GLY A 27 -8.82 10.14 -11.13
CA GLY A 27 -9.74 10.06 -10.00
C GLY A 27 -9.29 10.90 -8.81
N ALA A 28 -7.98 10.95 -8.51
CA ALA A 28 -7.44 11.77 -7.43
C ALA A 28 -7.63 13.29 -7.63
N HIS A 29 -7.78 13.72 -8.89
CA HIS A 29 -8.09 15.11 -9.26
C HIS A 29 -9.60 15.36 -9.44
N GLY A 30 -10.46 14.37 -9.20
CA GLY A 30 -11.91 14.49 -9.39
C GLY A 30 -12.38 14.35 -10.83
N TYR A 31 -11.53 13.87 -11.75
CA TYR A 31 -11.93 13.63 -13.14
C TYR A 31 -12.52 12.23 -13.30
N PHE A 32 -13.84 12.12 -13.19
CA PHE A 32 -14.55 10.84 -13.12
C PHE A 32 -15.12 10.35 -14.46
N ASP A 33 -15.25 11.22 -15.46
CA ASP A 33 -15.91 10.94 -16.74
C ASP A 33 -15.33 9.74 -17.49
N GLU A 34 -14.03 9.50 -17.39
CA GLU A 34 -13.35 8.45 -18.16
C GLU A 34 -13.08 7.16 -17.37
N LEU A 35 -13.43 7.07 -16.09
CA LEU A 35 -12.94 5.98 -15.22
C LEU A 35 -13.39 4.59 -15.69
N VAL A 36 -14.65 4.45 -16.11
CA VAL A 36 -15.20 3.19 -16.62
C VAL A 36 -14.51 2.81 -17.95
N ARG A 37 -14.28 3.78 -18.84
CA ARG A 37 -13.55 3.58 -20.09
C ARG A 37 -12.13 3.09 -19.82
N TRP A 38 -11.43 3.70 -18.87
CA TRP A 38 -10.10 3.29 -18.45
C TRP A 38 -10.07 1.87 -17.88
N ARG A 39 -11.07 1.48 -17.08
CA ARG A 39 -11.18 0.11 -16.58
C ARG A 39 -11.25 -0.92 -17.71
N THR A 40 -12.11 -0.66 -18.69
CA THR A 40 -12.29 -1.54 -19.85
C THR A 40 -10.98 -1.65 -20.62
N GLU A 41 -10.31 -0.53 -20.87
CA GLU A 41 -9.02 -0.49 -21.56
C GLU A 41 -7.92 -1.25 -20.78
N ILE A 42 -7.84 -1.09 -19.46
CA ILE A 42 -6.89 -1.85 -18.62
C ILE A 42 -7.18 -3.35 -18.69
N THR A 43 -8.46 -3.74 -18.62
CA THR A 43 -8.88 -5.14 -18.71
C THR A 43 -8.52 -5.77 -20.04
N GLU A 44 -8.70 -5.03 -21.15
CA GLU A 44 -8.28 -5.48 -22.48
C GLU A 44 -6.76 -5.61 -22.63
N LEU A 45 -6.00 -4.66 -22.05
CA LEU A 45 -4.54 -4.73 -22.06
C LEU A 45 -4.04 -5.96 -21.30
N LEU A 46 -4.63 -6.26 -20.14
CA LEU A 46 -4.30 -7.44 -19.35
C LEU A 46 -4.68 -8.75 -20.08
N SER A 47 -5.83 -8.78 -20.75
CA SER A 47 -6.29 -9.99 -21.44
C SER A 47 -5.44 -10.34 -22.66
N ARG A 48 -4.86 -9.33 -23.34
CA ARG A 48 -3.97 -9.50 -24.50
C ARG A 48 -2.49 -9.61 -24.15
N SER A 49 -2.11 -9.39 -22.89
CA SER A 49 -0.71 -9.40 -22.48
C SER A 49 -0.10 -10.80 -22.57
N THR A 50 1.16 -10.89 -22.95
CA THR A 50 1.99 -12.11 -22.83
C THR A 50 2.64 -12.24 -21.46
N GLN A 51 2.49 -11.23 -20.59
CA GLN A 51 3.15 -11.11 -19.28
C GLN A 51 2.19 -11.32 -18.10
N LYS A 52 1.08 -12.05 -18.29
CA LYS A 52 0.00 -12.23 -17.29
C LYS A 52 0.49 -12.80 -15.95
N GLU A 53 1.59 -13.55 -15.97
CA GLU A 53 2.19 -14.12 -14.77
C GLU A 53 3.08 -13.15 -13.99
N SER A 54 3.37 -11.97 -14.55
CA SER A 54 4.18 -10.95 -13.90
C SER A 54 3.48 -10.41 -12.64
N GLN A 55 4.28 -10.15 -11.59
CA GLN A 55 3.76 -9.58 -10.34
C GLN A 55 3.05 -8.25 -10.56
N ILE A 56 3.56 -7.42 -11.49
CA ILE A 56 2.95 -6.13 -11.83
C ILE A 56 1.56 -6.34 -12.43
N GLU A 57 1.39 -7.21 -13.42
CA GLU A 57 0.06 -7.40 -14.02
C GLU A 57 -0.94 -8.07 -13.07
N LYS A 58 -0.49 -8.99 -12.20
CA LYS A 58 -1.33 -9.54 -11.14
C LYS A 58 -1.79 -8.46 -10.15
N TYR A 59 -0.91 -7.56 -9.75
CA TYR A 59 -1.24 -6.40 -8.92
C TYR A 59 -2.28 -5.50 -9.61
N ILE A 60 -2.02 -5.11 -10.86
CA ILE A 60 -2.94 -4.25 -11.63
C ILE A 60 -4.29 -4.92 -11.85
N ALA A 61 -4.33 -6.22 -12.12
CA ALA A 61 -5.58 -6.97 -12.25
C ALA A 61 -6.40 -6.93 -10.95
N ARG A 62 -5.76 -7.16 -9.79
CA ARG A 62 -6.41 -7.03 -8.47
C ARG A 62 -6.95 -5.62 -8.24
N ARG A 63 -6.17 -4.58 -8.53
CA ARG A 63 -6.58 -3.19 -8.33
C ARG A 63 -7.62 -2.70 -9.32
N CYS A 64 -7.65 -3.23 -10.54
CA CYS A 64 -8.69 -2.94 -11.51
C CYS A 64 -10.09 -3.34 -10.98
N SER A 65 -10.17 -4.29 -10.05
CA SER A 65 -11.43 -4.64 -9.38
C SER A 65 -12.03 -3.50 -8.54
N LYS A 66 -11.18 -2.57 -8.07
CA LYS A 66 -11.50 -1.43 -7.19
C LYS A 66 -11.90 -0.14 -7.95
N ILE A 67 -11.85 -0.16 -9.28
CA ILE A 67 -12.34 0.93 -10.15
C ILE A 67 -13.86 0.72 -10.33
N PRO A 68 -14.69 1.73 -10.66
CA PRO A 68 -16.12 1.53 -11.00
C PRO A 68 -16.35 0.65 -12.24
N ARG A 69 -17.36 -0.23 -12.24
CA ARG A 69 -17.77 -1.06 -13.40
C ARG A 69 -18.70 -0.30 -14.34
N ALA A 70 -19.48 0.61 -13.78
CA ALA A 70 -20.50 1.38 -14.47
C ALA A 70 -20.51 2.80 -13.91
N GLU A 71 -21.02 3.75 -14.70
CA GLU A 71 -21.12 5.16 -14.30
C GLU A 71 -22.00 5.33 -13.06
N THR A 72 -23.00 4.47 -12.89
CA THR A 72 -23.89 4.44 -11.71
C THR A 72 -23.17 4.10 -10.39
N GLU A 73 -21.92 3.63 -10.42
CA GLU A 73 -21.13 3.35 -9.22
C GLU A 73 -20.30 4.55 -8.77
N GLN A 74 -20.22 5.64 -9.55
CA GLN A 74 -19.31 6.77 -9.31
C GLN A 74 -19.55 7.47 -7.96
N GLU A 75 -20.79 7.51 -7.47
CA GLU A 75 -21.14 8.13 -6.18
C GLU A 75 -20.44 7.48 -4.97
N LYS A 76 -19.92 6.26 -5.14
CA LYS A 76 -19.15 5.54 -4.11
C LYS A 76 -17.69 5.99 -4.03
N PHE A 77 -17.21 6.84 -4.93
CA PHE A 77 -15.81 7.17 -5.06
C PHE A 77 -15.60 8.68 -4.95
N ASP A 78 -14.94 9.12 -3.88
CA ASP A 78 -14.49 10.49 -3.72
C ASP A 78 -13.00 10.65 -4.11
N PRO A 79 -12.47 11.88 -4.25
CA PRO A 79 -11.07 12.07 -4.59
C PRO A 79 -10.06 11.46 -3.60
N LEU A 80 -10.41 11.31 -2.32
CA LEU A 80 -9.54 10.71 -1.31
C LEU A 80 -9.37 9.20 -1.55
N TYR A 81 -10.44 8.49 -1.91
CA TYR A 81 -10.39 7.07 -2.34
C TYR A 81 -9.28 6.85 -3.38
N TRP A 82 -9.22 7.71 -4.38
CA TRP A 82 -8.25 7.63 -5.46
C TRP A 82 -6.84 8.08 -5.04
N ARG A 83 -6.73 9.10 -4.17
CA ARG A 83 -5.44 9.47 -3.57
C ARG A 83 -4.84 8.31 -2.78
N LEU A 84 -5.64 7.53 -2.05
CA LEU A 84 -5.16 6.35 -1.33
C LEU A 84 -4.57 5.29 -2.29
N LEU A 85 -5.15 5.08 -3.48
CA LEU A 85 -4.56 4.22 -4.51
C LEU A 85 -3.23 4.79 -5.06
N VAL A 86 -3.13 6.11 -5.22
CA VAL A 86 -1.86 6.77 -5.58
C VAL A 86 -0.81 6.59 -4.48
N TYR A 87 -1.19 6.73 -3.21
CA TYR A 87 -0.28 6.57 -2.09
C TYR A 87 0.17 5.12 -1.93
N GLU A 88 -0.71 4.14 -2.15
CA GLU A 88 -0.35 2.73 -2.24
C GLU A 88 0.73 2.52 -3.30
N MET A 89 0.57 3.10 -4.49
CA MET A 89 1.58 3.02 -5.55
C MET A 89 2.93 3.59 -5.11
N LEU A 90 2.94 4.74 -4.44
CA LEU A 90 4.17 5.33 -3.90
C LEU A 90 4.82 4.43 -2.83
N PHE A 91 4.02 3.82 -1.97
CA PHE A 91 4.49 2.90 -0.94
C PHE A 91 5.09 1.63 -1.55
N MET A 92 4.36 0.95 -2.43
CA MET A 92 4.76 -0.32 -3.04
C MET A 92 6.02 -0.19 -3.93
N TRP A 93 6.27 1.01 -4.47
CA TRP A 93 7.49 1.34 -5.22
C TRP A 93 8.60 1.96 -4.37
N ASN A 94 8.44 2.05 -3.05
CA ASN A 94 9.41 2.65 -2.13
C ASN A 94 9.78 4.09 -2.54
N ALA A 95 8.79 4.88 -2.96
CA ALA A 95 8.94 6.24 -3.47
C ALA A 95 8.52 7.33 -2.46
N LEU A 96 7.85 6.96 -1.36
CA LEU A 96 7.42 7.92 -0.32
C LEU A 96 8.60 8.71 0.27
N ASN A 97 9.75 8.06 0.46
CA ASN A 97 10.96 8.71 0.99
C ASN A 97 11.53 9.82 0.07
N SER A 98 11.10 9.86 -1.18
CA SER A 98 11.52 10.82 -2.19
C SER A 98 10.55 12.00 -2.29
N CYS A 99 9.42 11.95 -1.58
CA CYS A 99 8.45 13.04 -1.54
C CYS A 99 8.95 14.20 -0.67
N HIS A 100 8.56 15.43 -1.04
CA HIS A 100 8.81 16.60 -0.21
C HIS A 100 8.04 16.53 1.11
N ALA A 101 8.56 17.20 2.14
CA ALA A 101 7.93 17.24 3.47
C ALA A 101 6.48 17.75 3.41
N SER A 102 6.18 18.75 2.57
CA SER A 102 4.80 19.25 2.37
C SER A 102 3.87 18.19 1.79
N THR A 103 4.34 17.40 0.82
CA THR A 103 3.59 16.26 0.27
C THR A 103 3.35 15.19 1.33
N LEU A 104 4.36 14.86 2.14
CA LEU A 104 4.23 13.91 3.22
C LEU A 104 3.22 14.38 4.29
N GLN A 105 3.20 15.67 4.62
CA GLN A 105 2.21 16.24 5.55
C GLN A 105 0.78 16.16 4.98
N ALA A 106 0.61 16.38 3.68
CA ALA A 106 -0.69 16.19 3.03
C ALA A 106 -1.15 14.71 3.08
N ILE A 107 -0.23 13.76 2.86
CA ILE A 107 -0.52 12.33 3.01
C ILE A 107 -0.92 12.00 4.45
N VAL A 108 -0.21 12.53 5.45
CA VAL A 108 -0.55 12.36 6.87
C VAL A 108 -1.93 12.93 7.18
N GLN A 109 -2.29 14.10 6.64
CA GLN A 109 -3.63 14.66 6.84
C GLN A 109 -4.72 13.80 6.21
N ASP A 110 -4.52 13.33 4.97
CA ASP A 110 -5.47 12.47 4.27
C ASP A 110 -5.69 11.13 5.01
N CYS A 111 -4.59 10.46 5.38
CA CYS A 111 -4.61 9.13 6.00
C CYS A 111 -4.84 9.16 7.53
N GLY A 112 -4.70 10.34 8.15
CA GLY A 112 -4.92 10.59 9.57
C GLY A 112 -6.39 10.74 9.96
N LYS A 113 -7.30 10.80 8.98
CA LYS A 113 -8.75 10.90 9.22
C LYS A 113 -9.29 9.70 10.03
N PRO A 114 -10.43 9.88 10.73
CA PRO A 114 -11.14 8.76 11.37
C PRO A 114 -11.57 7.70 10.33
N PRO A 115 -11.64 6.41 10.69
CA PRO A 115 -12.07 5.34 9.79
C PRO A 115 -13.44 5.59 9.15
N GLU A 116 -14.37 6.22 9.86
CA GLU A 116 -15.72 6.54 9.40
C GLU A 116 -15.73 7.58 8.26
N GLU A 117 -14.67 8.39 8.17
CA GLU A 117 -14.47 9.39 7.12
C GLU A 117 -13.56 8.89 5.99
N LEU A 118 -12.93 7.71 6.18
CA LEU A 118 -12.05 7.08 5.20
C LEU A 118 -12.83 6.10 4.33
N ASN A 119 -13.29 6.59 3.18
CA ASN A 119 -13.73 5.73 2.10
C ASN A 119 -12.50 5.11 1.40
N GLU A 120 -11.92 4.09 2.02
CA GLU A 120 -10.69 3.47 1.53
C GLU A 120 -10.93 2.30 0.56
N PRO A 121 -10.06 2.10 -0.44
CA PRO A 121 -10.20 0.99 -1.39
C PRO A 121 -9.99 -0.39 -0.74
N SER A 122 -9.25 -0.44 0.37
CA SER A 122 -8.90 -1.66 1.09
C SER A 122 -8.73 -1.34 2.57
N ILE A 123 -9.34 -2.17 3.42
CA ILE A 123 -9.33 -1.97 4.88
C ILE A 123 -7.88 -1.89 5.40
N GLY A 124 -7.59 -0.86 6.19
CA GLY A 124 -6.29 -0.59 6.80
C GLY A 124 -5.27 0.09 5.89
N LEU A 125 -5.58 0.31 4.60
CA LEU A 125 -4.64 0.95 3.67
C LEU A 125 -4.27 2.36 4.15
N GLY A 126 -5.24 3.15 4.61
CA GLY A 126 -4.98 4.49 5.13
C GLY A 126 -3.97 4.46 6.28
N ARG A 127 -4.15 3.55 7.24
CA ARG A 127 -3.27 3.41 8.41
C ARG A 127 -1.86 2.92 8.05
N LEU A 128 -1.72 2.00 7.10
CA LEU A 128 -0.41 1.59 6.57
C LEU A 128 0.35 2.80 5.98
N ILE A 129 -0.31 3.56 5.11
CA ILE A 129 0.29 4.72 4.44
C ILE A 129 0.62 5.83 5.46
N LEU A 130 -0.27 6.06 6.42
CA LEU A 130 -0.04 6.99 7.53
C LEU A 130 1.25 6.65 8.27
N GLY A 131 1.42 5.40 8.69
CA GLY A 131 2.62 4.92 9.36
C GLY A 131 3.87 5.18 8.52
N ALA A 132 3.87 4.77 7.25
CA ALA A 132 5.01 4.96 6.35
C ALA A 132 5.37 6.45 6.14
N ALA A 133 4.38 7.32 5.98
CA ALA A 133 4.59 8.76 5.82
C ALA A 133 5.15 9.40 7.11
N LEU A 134 4.64 9.00 8.28
CA LEU A 134 5.14 9.43 9.58
C LEU A 134 6.59 9.00 9.82
N VAL A 135 6.98 7.78 9.40
CA VAL A 135 8.39 7.33 9.41
C VAL A 135 9.26 8.24 8.56
N CYS A 136 8.82 8.61 7.36
CA CYS A 136 9.57 9.55 6.50
C CYS A 136 9.73 10.93 7.16
N LEU A 137 8.77 11.33 7.98
CA LEU A 137 8.79 12.57 8.78
C LEU A 137 9.47 12.41 10.15
N LYS A 138 10.03 11.24 10.46
CA LYS A 138 10.67 10.90 11.75
C LYS A 138 9.74 11.01 12.97
N ARG A 139 8.44 10.84 12.78
CA ARG A 139 7.41 10.83 13.83
C ARG A 139 7.12 9.39 14.25
N TYR A 140 8.09 8.74 14.90
CA TYR A 140 8.11 7.28 15.05
C TYR A 140 7.02 6.74 15.98
N GLU A 141 6.71 7.43 17.08
CA GLU A 141 5.68 7.00 18.04
C GLU A 141 4.30 7.02 17.41
N GLU A 142 4.03 8.02 16.57
CA GLU A 142 2.79 8.09 15.80
C GLU A 142 2.74 7.01 14.71
N ALA A 143 3.88 6.72 14.08
CA ALA A 143 3.96 5.64 13.10
C ALA A 143 3.69 4.26 13.72
N ILE A 144 4.21 4.01 14.93
CA ILE A 144 3.95 2.78 15.69
C ILE A 144 2.44 2.62 15.94
N ARG A 145 1.77 3.68 16.41
CA ARG A 145 0.31 3.66 16.61
C ARG A 145 -0.42 3.37 15.30
N ALA A 146 -0.08 4.06 14.22
CA ALA A 146 -0.71 3.85 12.91
C ALA A 146 -0.54 2.41 12.40
N PHE A 147 0.63 1.78 12.58
CA PHE A 147 0.80 0.38 12.18
C PHE A 147 0.03 -0.59 13.07
N ARG A 148 -0.09 -0.32 14.38
CA ARG A 148 -0.92 -1.12 15.28
C ARG A 148 -2.40 -1.03 14.89
N ASP A 149 -2.91 0.17 14.67
CA ASP A 149 -4.28 0.39 14.18
C ASP A 149 -4.52 -0.31 12.83
N CYS A 150 -3.51 -0.33 11.95
CA CYS A 150 -3.60 -1.04 10.67
C CYS A 150 -3.72 -2.56 10.85
N ILE A 151 -2.98 -3.14 11.80
CA ILE A 151 -3.05 -4.57 12.11
C ILE A 151 -4.40 -4.89 12.72
N GLU A 152 -4.81 -4.14 13.75
CA GLU A 152 -6.09 -4.32 14.44
C GLU A 152 -7.28 -4.24 13.47
N ALA A 153 -7.32 -3.22 12.60
CA ALA A 153 -8.40 -3.07 11.61
C ALA A 153 -8.48 -4.24 10.61
N ARG A 154 -7.42 -5.04 10.47
CA ARG A 154 -7.32 -6.16 9.52
C ARG A 154 -7.40 -7.52 10.19
N THR A 155 -7.56 -7.55 11.51
CA THR A 155 -7.79 -8.74 12.31
C THR A 155 -9.19 -8.66 12.90
N ASP A 156 -10.09 -9.54 12.46
CA ASP A 156 -11.45 -9.65 13.01
C ASP A 156 -11.56 -10.95 13.80
N GLU A 157 -11.86 -10.86 15.10
CA GLU A 157 -11.88 -12.01 16.03
C GLU A 157 -10.62 -12.91 15.95
N GLY A 158 -9.46 -12.31 15.68
CA GLY A 158 -8.19 -13.05 15.52
C GLY A 158 -7.99 -13.67 14.13
N VAL A 159 -8.91 -13.44 13.18
CA VAL A 159 -8.85 -13.92 11.80
C VAL A 159 -8.46 -12.77 10.86
N GLU A 160 -7.39 -12.98 10.10
CA GLU A 160 -6.91 -12.01 9.11
C GLU A 160 -7.82 -11.95 7.88
N LEU A 161 -8.00 -10.73 7.35
CA LEU A 161 -8.72 -10.54 6.08
C LEU A 161 -7.98 -11.22 4.91
N PRO A 162 -8.66 -12.06 4.10
CA PRO A 162 -8.02 -12.83 3.03
C PRO A 162 -7.64 -11.99 1.79
N GLN A 163 -8.20 -10.80 1.65
CA GLN A 163 -7.92 -9.85 0.56
C GLN A 163 -6.88 -8.81 0.96
N ASP A 164 -6.09 -8.35 -0.01
CA ASP A 164 -5.13 -7.24 0.18
C ASP A 164 -4.12 -7.53 1.31
N VAL A 165 -3.71 -8.80 1.43
CA VAL A 165 -2.84 -9.34 2.49
C VAL A 165 -1.49 -8.64 2.58
N HIS A 166 -1.03 -8.02 1.48
CA HIS A 166 0.18 -7.19 1.50
C HIS A 166 0.07 -6.07 2.54
N ILE A 167 -1.13 -5.51 2.79
CA ILE A 167 -1.33 -4.46 3.79
C ILE A 167 -0.94 -4.97 5.19
N SER A 168 -1.49 -6.12 5.61
CA SER A 168 -1.14 -6.70 6.91
C SER A 168 0.34 -7.08 6.97
N ALA A 169 0.88 -7.69 5.90
CA ALA A 169 2.27 -8.13 5.86
C ALA A 169 3.26 -6.96 6.00
N PHE A 170 3.01 -5.86 5.28
CA PHE A 170 3.83 -4.66 5.39
C PHE A 170 3.66 -3.97 6.74
N ALA A 171 2.45 -3.90 7.30
CA ALA A 171 2.25 -3.29 8.62
C ALA A 171 3.04 -4.03 9.72
N HIS A 172 3.02 -5.37 9.73
CA HIS A 172 3.81 -6.18 10.66
C HIS A 172 5.31 -5.96 10.49
N TYR A 173 5.79 -5.97 9.25
CA TYR A 173 7.21 -5.77 8.96
C TYR A 173 7.67 -4.37 9.38
N GLU A 174 6.98 -3.31 8.97
CA GLU A 174 7.37 -1.93 9.25
C GLU A 174 7.29 -1.63 10.76
N LEU A 175 6.27 -2.13 11.46
CA LEU A 175 6.19 -2.02 12.93
C LEU A 175 7.38 -2.71 13.60
N ALA A 176 7.72 -3.93 13.20
CA ALA A 176 8.88 -4.64 13.75
C ALA A 176 10.18 -3.86 13.50
N MET A 177 10.36 -3.27 12.32
CA MET A 177 11.54 -2.46 12.02
C MET A 177 11.64 -1.20 12.88
N LEU A 178 10.50 -0.58 13.25
CA LEU A 178 10.50 0.55 14.18
C LEU A 178 10.81 0.12 15.62
N LEU A 179 10.27 -1.01 16.08
CA LEU A 179 10.57 -1.52 17.43
C LEU A 179 12.04 -1.89 17.58
N LEU A 180 12.66 -2.46 16.53
CA LEU A 180 14.10 -2.75 16.49
C LEU A 180 14.99 -1.51 16.35
N ARG A 181 14.40 -0.33 16.10
CA ARG A 181 15.14 0.94 15.97
C ARG A 181 15.36 1.62 17.32
N LYS A 182 14.54 1.31 18.33
CA LYS A 182 14.69 1.89 19.67
C LYS A 182 16.11 1.63 20.18
N GLU A 183 16.75 2.68 20.71
CA GLU A 183 18.14 2.67 21.12
C GLU A 183 18.32 1.93 22.45
N ASP A 184 19.55 1.45 22.70
CA ASP A 184 19.95 0.58 23.82
C ASP A 184 19.72 1.18 25.24
N ASP A 185 19.26 2.43 25.34
CA ASP A 185 19.01 3.14 26.61
C ASP A 185 17.52 3.14 27.06
N ASP A 186 16.62 2.50 26.30
CA ASP A 186 15.21 2.33 26.70
C ASP A 186 15.05 1.15 27.67
N GLU A 187 14.46 1.38 28.85
CA GLU A 187 14.20 0.34 29.87
C GLU A 187 13.37 -0.86 29.32
N ASP A 188 12.62 -0.65 28.22
CA ASP A 188 11.75 -1.62 27.57
C ASP A 188 12.34 -2.26 26.30
N GLU A 189 13.65 -2.09 26.01
CA GLU A 189 14.27 -2.57 24.76
C GLU A 189 14.07 -4.08 24.55
N GLY A 190 14.24 -4.88 25.62
CA GLY A 190 14.06 -6.32 25.58
C GLY A 190 12.64 -6.73 25.16
N GLU A 191 11.61 -6.02 25.65
CA GLU A 191 10.22 -6.30 25.30
C GLU A 191 9.92 -5.90 23.85
N ALA A 192 10.39 -4.73 23.41
CA ALA A 192 10.22 -4.25 22.05
C ALA A 192 10.89 -5.17 21.02
N ARG A 193 12.09 -5.67 21.33
CA ARG A 193 12.83 -6.61 20.47
C ARG A 193 12.13 -7.96 20.35
N GLU A 194 11.60 -8.48 21.46
CA GLU A 194 10.82 -9.71 21.45
C GLU A 194 9.48 -9.54 20.72
N GLU A 195 8.80 -8.41 20.87
CA GLU A 195 7.60 -8.07 20.08
C GLU A 195 7.92 -8.03 18.59
N ALA A 196 9.00 -7.34 18.19
CA ALA A 196 9.45 -7.30 16.80
C ALA A 196 9.72 -8.69 16.22
N LYS A 197 10.36 -9.57 16.99
CA LYS A 197 10.61 -10.96 16.59
C LYS A 197 9.30 -11.71 16.37
N ARG A 198 8.32 -11.58 17.28
CA ARG A 198 6.99 -12.19 17.14
C ARG A 198 6.27 -11.70 15.89
N LEU A 199 6.27 -10.39 15.63
CA LEU A 199 5.65 -9.80 14.44
C LEU A 199 6.26 -10.34 13.13
N LEU A 200 7.60 -10.42 13.06
CA LEU A 200 8.32 -10.93 11.89
C LEU A 200 8.05 -12.42 11.64
N VAL A 201 8.04 -13.24 12.70
CA VAL A 201 7.70 -14.67 12.62
C VAL A 201 6.25 -14.85 12.19
N TYR A 202 5.33 -14.09 12.77
CA TYR A 202 3.92 -14.11 12.40
C TYR A 202 3.73 -13.78 10.92
N ALA A 203 4.36 -12.69 10.44
CA ALA A 203 4.26 -12.28 9.05
C ALA A 203 4.82 -13.35 8.09
N GLN A 204 5.95 -13.98 8.44
CA GLN A 204 6.56 -15.05 7.63
C GLN A 204 5.67 -16.30 7.52
N LEU A 205 4.97 -16.66 8.59
CA LEU A 205 4.16 -17.89 8.63
C LEU A 205 2.78 -17.71 7.98
N ASN A 206 2.15 -16.55 8.21
CA ASN A 206 0.74 -16.34 7.89
C ASN A 206 0.49 -15.64 6.55
N TYR A 207 1.46 -14.91 5.98
CA TYR A 207 1.26 -14.18 4.73
C TYR A 207 2.06 -14.77 3.58
N LYS A 208 1.35 -15.18 2.51
CA LYS A 208 1.95 -15.81 1.32
C LYS A 208 1.25 -15.38 0.04
N SER A 209 1.98 -15.43 -1.08
CA SER A 209 1.42 -15.31 -2.44
C SER A 209 0.68 -13.99 -2.72
N PHE A 210 1.02 -12.92 -1.99
CA PHE A 210 0.46 -11.58 -2.17
C PHE A 210 1.36 -10.71 -3.06
N ASP A 211 0.90 -9.49 -3.34
CA ASP A 211 1.64 -8.51 -4.13
C ASP A 211 3.01 -8.19 -3.54
N PHE A 212 4.07 -8.51 -4.30
CA PHE A 212 5.46 -8.27 -3.91
C PHE A 212 5.95 -9.05 -2.68
N ASP A 213 5.34 -10.21 -2.39
CA ASP A 213 5.69 -11.10 -1.29
C ASP A 213 7.19 -11.45 -1.20
N ASN A 214 7.84 -11.70 -2.33
CA ASN A 214 9.27 -12.00 -2.41
C ASN A 214 10.13 -10.87 -1.81
N ARG A 215 9.70 -9.60 -1.96
CA ARG A 215 10.47 -8.46 -1.45
C ARG A 215 10.47 -8.43 0.07
N ILE A 216 9.33 -8.70 0.69
CA ILE A 216 9.22 -8.64 2.16
C ILE A 216 9.78 -9.91 2.80
N ASN A 217 9.57 -11.09 2.20
CA ASN A 217 10.04 -12.35 2.74
C ASN A 217 11.57 -12.41 2.85
N VAL A 218 12.29 -11.90 1.85
CA VAL A 218 13.75 -11.80 1.88
C VAL A 218 14.23 -10.87 3.00
N ARG A 219 13.53 -9.73 3.19
CA ARG A 219 13.85 -8.78 4.27
C ARG A 219 13.60 -9.38 5.64
N ILE A 220 12.43 -10.00 5.86
CA ILE A 220 12.08 -10.66 7.11
C ILE A 220 13.10 -11.74 7.46
N HIS A 221 13.45 -12.62 6.50
CA HIS A 221 14.46 -13.65 6.70
C HIS A 221 15.82 -13.04 7.09
N SER A 222 16.25 -11.98 6.39
CA SER A 222 17.52 -11.31 6.71
C SER A 222 17.53 -10.68 8.10
N VAL A 223 16.41 -10.16 8.59
CA VAL A 223 16.31 -9.55 9.92
C VAL A 223 16.28 -10.63 10.99
N LEU A 224 15.44 -11.66 10.85
CA LEU A 224 15.35 -12.77 11.81
C LEU A 224 16.69 -13.47 12.01
N ARG A 225 17.51 -13.62 10.94
CA ARG A 225 18.87 -14.19 11.06
C ARG A 225 19.81 -13.35 11.93
N LYS A 226 19.57 -12.06 12.07
CA LYS A 226 20.38 -11.16 12.93
C LYS A 226 19.88 -11.12 14.37
N LEU A 227 18.63 -11.54 14.60
CA LEU A 227 17.99 -11.56 15.92
C LEU A 227 18.15 -12.92 16.64
N ASN A 228 18.73 -13.91 15.96
CA ASN A 228 19.13 -15.20 16.51
C ASN A 228 20.65 -15.23 16.70
#